data_AF-M5TDX4-F1
#
_entry.id   AF-M5TDX4-F1
#
_cell.length_a   1.000
_cell.length_b   1.000
_cell.length_c   1.000
_cell.angle_alpha   90.00
_cell.angle_beta   90.00
_cell.angle_gamma   90.00
#
_symmetry.space_group_name_H-M   'P 1'
#
loop_
_entity.id
_entity.type
_entity.pdbx_description
1 polymer ?
#
loop_
_entity_poly.entity_id
_entity_poly.type
_entity_poly.pdbx_seq_one_letter_code
_entity_poly.pdbx_strand_id
1 'polypeptide(L)'
;MSDPADGYAVTGSESRPPADPTHEKPFLRRAAISAAIGFALIAVVQYFAPEFDYQFAFLGCLAIGLVSAVLTLYFLQRAAHRAGRTWLVPLTTLAIGIVFASLVKVRTMSGEMIPQLGWRFSTRNVPKLQTTPAAPIAPNESGSATSIARTTDSETENASDGATPNENDTRATDEAPDTLVVQWGQFLGNDRNGTIEERPFSIPQSTDEIETLWNIGIGGGWSSFAVAGEFAVTLEQREDRECVTAYRVSDGELLWIVDHEATHTHPLGEAGPRSTPAILDGRVYAQGATGMVWCLDLATGHVIWDADLLKLAGWDQTESEVAVTWGRSGSPLLVDGLCVLPYGGKVDSGARSLIALDVESGSVRWTAGEDQISYASPQLLTLAGVRQIVSVNEASITGHTVDSGEQLWQTDWAGQSNGGANCAAVIGAGKDRFLVGKGYGGGSALIEIEAAPSGEGFVAEDVWRSNRVMKTKFNHAVIRDGVAYGISNGALQAIEIETGDRLWEQSRRSRSGQGQVILAGDTLIVQEEMGDVLLVAADPAEYRELLRIDALQHKTWNVPSLAGNVLLVRNAVQAMAFRLPPK
;
A
#
# COMPACT_ATOMS: atom_id res chain seq x y z
N MET A 1 26.92 87.07 -46.43
CA MET A 1 26.81 87.77 -45.14
C MET A 1 27.52 86.89 -44.11
N SER A 2 28.63 87.41 -43.57
CA SER A 2 29.32 87.08 -42.29
C SER A 2 29.64 85.63 -41.88
N ASP A 3 30.95 85.36 -41.80
CA ASP A 3 31.70 84.44 -40.92
C ASP A 3 31.38 84.68 -39.40
N PRO A 4 31.81 83.88 -38.37
CA PRO A 4 32.94 82.94 -38.37
C PRO A 4 32.84 81.61 -37.56
N ALA A 5 33.85 80.77 -37.79
CA ALA A 5 34.61 79.84 -36.92
C ALA A 5 34.00 79.32 -35.59
N ASP A 6 34.13 78.01 -35.34
CA ASP A 6 35.04 77.48 -34.29
C ASP A 6 35.04 75.94 -34.16
N GLY A 7 36.25 75.40 -33.94
CA GLY A 7 36.49 74.45 -32.86
C GLY A 7 36.32 72.94 -33.13
N TYR A 8 37.38 72.30 -33.63
CA TYR A 8 37.64 70.88 -33.40
C TYR A 8 37.74 70.61 -31.88
N ALA A 9 36.85 69.78 -31.34
CA ALA A 9 37.02 69.15 -30.02
C ALA A 9 37.09 67.63 -30.22
N VAL A 10 38.30 67.10 -30.13
CA VAL A 10 38.57 65.67 -29.96
C VAL A 10 38.03 65.27 -28.59
N THR A 11 36.87 64.62 -28.55
CA THR A 11 36.40 63.94 -27.34
C THR A 11 37.25 62.69 -27.17
N GLY A 12 38.16 62.75 -26.19
CA GLY A 12 38.98 61.63 -25.80
C GLY A 12 38.13 60.41 -25.51
N SER A 13 38.54 59.26 -26.06
CA SER A 13 38.10 57.97 -25.58
C SER A 13 38.57 57.84 -24.13
N GLU A 14 37.68 58.10 -23.16
CA GLU A 14 37.89 57.60 -21.81
C GLU A 14 37.90 56.08 -21.88
N SER A 15 39.11 55.53 -21.94
CA SER A 15 39.35 54.12 -21.66
C SER A 15 38.82 53.86 -20.26
N ARG A 16 37.71 53.13 -20.18
CA ARG A 16 37.18 52.56 -18.93
C ARG A 16 38.37 51.91 -18.20
N PRO A 17 38.68 52.31 -16.95
CA PRO A 17 39.81 51.72 -16.24
C PRO A 17 39.59 50.20 -16.13
N PRO A 18 40.65 49.38 -16.22
CA PRO A 18 40.53 47.94 -16.03
C PRO A 18 39.90 47.68 -14.66
N ALA A 19 38.88 46.82 -14.62
CA ALA A 19 38.19 46.47 -13.39
C ALA A 19 39.20 45.98 -12.35
N ASP A 20 39.25 46.64 -11.20
CA ASP A 20 40.10 46.27 -10.08
C ASP A 20 39.71 44.86 -9.57
N PRO A 21 40.60 43.85 -9.67
CA PRO A 21 40.30 42.47 -9.30
C PRO A 21 40.10 42.26 -7.78
N THR A 22 40.34 43.28 -6.96
CA THR A 22 40.13 43.19 -5.51
C THR A 22 38.65 43.30 -5.10
N HIS A 23 37.79 43.85 -5.96
CA HIS A 23 36.36 44.10 -5.69
C HIS A 23 35.39 43.00 -6.17
N GLU A 24 35.87 41.95 -6.85
CA GLU A 24 35.06 40.77 -7.26
C GLU A 24 34.91 39.73 -6.14
N LYS A 25 35.94 39.59 -5.30
CA LYS A 25 36.00 38.67 -4.16
C LYS A 25 34.83 38.74 -3.16
N PRO A 26 34.22 39.91 -2.82
CA PRO A 26 33.15 39.95 -1.82
C PRO A 26 31.86 39.24 -2.27
N PHE A 27 31.52 39.24 -3.56
CA PHE A 27 30.28 38.60 -4.05
C PHE A 27 30.45 37.09 -4.18
N LEU A 28 31.60 36.61 -4.66
CA LEU A 28 31.91 35.18 -4.68
C LEU A 28 31.95 34.61 -3.25
N ARG A 29 32.54 35.32 -2.29
CA ARG A 29 32.52 34.93 -0.88
C ARG A 29 31.09 34.88 -0.32
N ARG A 30 30.24 35.84 -0.66
CA ARG A 30 28.82 35.85 -0.24
C ARG A 30 28.03 34.69 -0.85
N ALA A 31 28.27 34.35 -2.12
CA ALA A 31 27.68 33.18 -2.76
C ALA A 31 28.10 31.87 -2.06
N ALA A 32 29.39 31.72 -1.71
CA ALA A 32 29.88 30.57 -0.96
C ALA A 32 29.26 30.49 0.45
N ILE A 33 29.15 31.63 1.14
CA ILE A 33 28.52 31.70 2.47
C ILE A 33 27.03 31.36 2.40
N SER A 34 26.27 31.88 1.41
CA SER A 34 24.84 31.57 1.28
C SER A 34 24.59 30.09 1.00
N ALA A 35 25.42 29.46 0.16
CA ALA A 35 25.38 28.03 -0.08
C ALA A 35 25.70 27.25 1.21
N ALA A 36 26.78 27.60 1.91
CA ALA A 36 27.19 26.93 3.15
C ALA A 36 26.13 27.03 4.27
N ILE A 37 25.50 28.20 4.44
CA ILE A 37 24.39 28.38 5.39
C ILE A 37 23.20 27.52 4.99
N GLY A 38 22.84 27.49 3.71
CA GLY A 38 21.75 26.63 3.21
C GLY A 38 22.01 25.15 3.51
N PHE A 39 23.21 24.65 3.22
CA PHE A 39 23.62 23.29 3.55
C PHE A 39 23.58 22.99 5.06
N ALA A 40 24.08 23.92 5.89
CA ALA A 40 24.05 23.75 7.34
C ALA A 40 22.62 23.69 7.89
N LEU A 41 21.73 24.57 7.41
CA LEU A 41 20.32 24.56 7.82
C LEU A 41 19.61 23.28 7.39
N ILE A 42 19.84 22.81 6.16
CA ILE A 42 19.32 21.52 5.68
C ILE A 42 19.83 20.37 6.56
N ALA A 43 21.12 20.35 6.90
CA ALA A 43 21.68 19.31 7.77
C ALA A 43 21.04 19.30 9.17
N VAL A 44 20.73 20.48 9.72
CA VAL A 44 20.00 20.60 10.99
C VAL A 44 18.58 20.06 10.86
N VAL A 45 17.82 20.44 9.83
CA VAL A 45 16.45 19.93 9.62
C VAL A 45 16.45 18.41 9.45
N GLN A 46 17.39 17.87 8.69
CA GLN A 46 17.52 16.42 8.48
C GLN A 46 17.94 15.67 9.75
N TYR A 47 18.75 16.29 10.61
CA TYR A 47 19.13 15.71 11.90
C TYR A 47 17.91 15.50 12.82
N PHE A 48 16.98 16.46 12.83
CA PHE A 48 15.76 16.40 13.65
C PHE A 48 14.57 15.74 12.94
N ALA A 49 14.67 15.40 11.65
CA ALA A 49 13.58 14.79 10.88
C ALA A 49 12.88 13.58 11.54
N PRO A 50 13.54 12.67 12.27
CA PRO A 50 12.86 11.54 12.93
C PRO A 50 11.88 11.95 14.04
N GLU A 51 12.14 13.07 14.70
CA GLU A 51 11.26 13.65 15.74
C GLU A 51 10.01 14.29 15.11
N PHE A 52 10.07 14.58 13.82
CA PHE A 52 8.98 15.15 13.03
C PHE A 52 8.48 14.16 11.96
N ASP A 53 7.61 14.62 11.09
CA ASP A 53 7.24 13.88 9.88
C ASP A 53 8.31 14.14 8.79
N TYR A 54 8.82 13.07 8.18
CA TYR A 54 9.84 13.18 7.12
C TYR A 54 9.35 13.96 5.90
N GLN A 55 8.05 13.90 5.61
CA GLN A 55 7.45 14.69 4.54
C GLN A 55 7.59 16.20 4.80
N PHE A 56 7.32 16.65 6.04
CA PHE A 56 7.50 18.06 6.41
C PHE A 56 8.97 18.46 6.45
N ALA A 57 9.85 17.58 6.94
CA ALA A 57 11.29 17.82 6.91
C ALA A 57 11.82 17.99 5.47
N PHE A 58 11.34 17.17 4.53
CA PHE A 58 11.68 17.29 3.12
C PHE A 58 11.19 18.61 2.51
N LEU A 59 9.94 18.99 2.73
CA LEU A 59 9.40 20.28 2.28
C LEU A 59 10.20 21.47 2.83
N GLY A 60 10.56 21.43 4.11
CA GLY A 60 11.41 22.44 4.74
C GLY A 60 12.78 22.53 4.06
N CYS A 61 13.40 21.39 3.76
CA CYS A 61 14.67 21.34 3.05
C CYS A 61 14.58 21.90 1.62
N LEU A 62 13.49 21.64 0.90
CA LEU A 62 13.24 22.23 -0.42
C LEU A 62 13.13 23.75 -0.35
N ALA A 63 12.38 24.28 0.63
CA ALA A 63 12.23 25.72 0.81
C ALA A 63 13.57 26.41 1.14
N ILE A 64 14.34 25.84 2.07
CA ILE A 64 15.68 26.33 2.44
C ILE A 64 16.63 26.26 1.24
N GLY A 65 16.62 25.15 0.52
CA GLY A 65 17.42 24.92 -0.68
C GLY A 65 17.12 25.94 -1.78
N LEU A 66 15.84 26.21 -2.04
CA LEU A 66 15.40 27.19 -3.04
C LEU A 66 15.87 28.60 -2.68
N VAL A 67 15.67 29.03 -1.42
CA VAL A 67 16.11 30.36 -0.96
C VAL A 67 17.64 30.48 -1.06
N SER A 68 18.38 29.46 -0.62
CA SER A 68 19.84 29.44 -0.70
C SER A 68 20.33 29.46 -2.15
N ALA A 69 19.70 28.72 -3.05
CA ALA A 69 20.03 28.69 -4.47
C ALA A 69 19.78 30.06 -5.13
N VAL A 70 18.62 30.69 -4.88
CA VAL A 70 18.30 32.03 -5.40
C VAL A 70 19.32 33.07 -4.92
N LEU A 71 19.66 33.07 -3.63
CA LEU A 71 20.66 33.99 -3.08
C LEU A 71 22.05 33.76 -3.68
N THR A 72 22.43 32.50 -3.85
CA THR A 72 23.72 32.11 -4.45
C THR A 72 23.79 32.56 -5.91
N LEU A 73 22.76 32.27 -6.71
CA LEU A 73 22.65 32.70 -8.10
C LEU A 73 22.64 34.23 -8.22
N TYR A 74 21.97 34.93 -7.31
CA TYR A 74 21.97 36.39 -7.28
C TYR A 74 23.37 36.98 -7.04
N PHE A 75 24.12 36.45 -6.07
CA PHE A 75 25.49 36.90 -5.81
C PHE A 75 26.44 36.53 -6.94
N LEU A 76 26.28 35.35 -7.55
CA LEU A 76 27.02 34.97 -8.76
C LEU A 76 26.71 35.91 -9.92
N GLN A 77 25.44 36.27 -10.13
CA GLN A 77 25.03 37.20 -11.18
C GLN A 77 25.60 38.60 -10.94
N ARG A 78 25.60 39.08 -9.69
CA ARG A 78 26.25 40.35 -9.31
C ARG A 78 27.75 40.33 -9.60
N ALA A 79 28.44 39.24 -9.28
CA ALA A 79 29.87 39.07 -9.59
C ALA A 79 30.11 39.05 -11.10
N ALA A 80 29.35 38.26 -11.86
CA ALA A 80 29.46 38.14 -13.30
C ALA A 80 29.14 39.45 -14.02
N HIS A 81 28.14 40.20 -13.56
CA HIS A 81 27.79 41.51 -14.11
C HIS A 81 28.94 42.52 -13.94
N ARG A 82 29.62 42.52 -12.78
CA ARG A 82 30.80 43.37 -12.55
C ARG A 82 32.00 42.98 -13.40
N ALA A 83 32.17 41.68 -13.66
CA ALA A 83 33.20 41.15 -14.55
C ALA A 83 32.88 41.36 -16.06
N GLY A 84 31.78 42.06 -16.39
CA GLY A 84 31.34 42.29 -17.78
C GLY A 84 30.69 41.07 -18.46
N ARG A 85 30.39 40.00 -17.71
CA ARG A 85 29.86 38.71 -18.20
C ARG A 85 28.39 38.53 -17.81
N THR A 86 27.55 39.49 -18.15
CA THR A 86 26.14 39.58 -17.70
C THR A 86 25.28 38.37 -18.06
N TRP A 87 25.59 37.69 -19.17
CA TRP A 87 24.86 36.53 -19.66
C TRP A 87 25.40 35.19 -19.15
N LEU A 88 26.56 35.17 -18.48
CA LEU A 88 27.21 33.91 -18.13
C LEU A 88 26.34 33.05 -17.20
N VAL A 89 25.89 33.61 -16.07
CA VAL A 89 25.10 32.88 -15.07
C VAL A 89 23.72 32.46 -15.60
N PRO A 90 22.92 33.32 -16.27
CA PRO A 90 21.62 32.87 -16.80
C PRO A 90 21.79 31.80 -17.89
N LEU A 91 22.78 31.93 -18.79
CA LEU A 91 23.03 30.92 -19.82
C LEU A 91 23.51 29.59 -19.26
N THR A 92 24.45 29.59 -18.29
CA THR A 92 24.90 28.34 -17.67
C THR A 92 23.80 27.69 -16.83
N THR A 93 23.02 28.46 -16.08
CA THR A 93 21.88 27.93 -15.31
C THR A 93 20.85 27.30 -16.24
N LEU A 94 20.51 27.97 -17.34
CA LEU A 94 19.59 27.42 -18.35
C LEU A 94 20.17 26.17 -19.01
N ALA A 95 21.44 26.18 -19.40
CA ALA A 95 22.10 25.03 -20.01
C ALA A 95 22.14 23.82 -19.07
N ILE A 96 22.49 24.02 -17.78
CA ILE A 96 22.46 22.95 -16.77
C ILE A 96 21.04 22.42 -16.60
N GLY A 97 20.04 23.29 -16.54
CA GLY A 97 18.63 22.90 -16.44
C GLY A 97 18.17 22.07 -17.63
N ILE A 98 18.53 22.47 -18.85
CA ILE A 98 18.20 21.72 -20.08
C ILE A 98 18.93 20.37 -20.11
N VAL A 99 20.22 20.34 -19.78
CA VAL A 99 20.99 19.08 -19.72
C VAL A 99 20.38 18.15 -18.68
N PHE A 100 20.12 18.63 -17.46
CA PHE A 100 19.48 17.83 -16.42
C PHE A 100 18.12 17.30 -16.85
N ALA A 101 17.24 18.17 -17.38
CA ALA A 101 15.92 17.76 -17.85
C ALA A 101 15.97 16.79 -19.04
N SER A 102 16.97 16.90 -19.92
CA SER A 102 17.15 15.98 -21.05
C SER A 102 17.67 14.60 -20.63
N LEU A 103 18.50 14.54 -19.58
CA LEU A 103 19.11 13.29 -19.10
C LEU A 103 18.29 12.58 -18.03
N VAL A 104 17.55 13.31 -17.21
CA VAL A 104 16.84 12.80 -16.04
C VAL A 104 15.33 12.95 -16.22
N LYS A 105 14.57 11.92 -15.82
CA LYS A 105 13.12 11.96 -15.67
C LYS A 105 12.74 11.63 -14.23
N VAL A 106 11.67 12.25 -13.74
CA VAL A 106 11.01 11.78 -12.52
C VAL A 106 10.29 10.48 -12.88
N ARG A 107 10.67 9.37 -12.24
CA ARG A 107 10.06 8.05 -12.44
C ARG A 107 8.74 7.94 -11.69
N THR A 108 8.75 8.40 -10.43
CA THR A 108 7.62 8.36 -9.50
C THR A 108 7.94 9.30 -8.32
N MET A 109 6.97 9.48 -7.41
CA MET A 109 7.11 10.18 -6.13
C MET A 109 6.92 9.18 -5.01
N SER A 110 7.83 9.14 -4.04
CA SER A 110 7.62 8.36 -2.82
C SER A 110 6.45 8.90 -2.01
N GLY A 111 5.96 8.14 -1.03
CA GLY A 111 4.94 8.57 -0.09
C GLY A 111 5.40 9.67 0.86
N GLU A 112 6.68 10.02 0.86
CA GLU A 112 7.24 11.22 1.53
C GLU A 112 7.38 12.41 0.56
N MET A 113 6.84 12.30 -0.66
CA MET A 113 6.95 13.28 -1.75
C MET A 113 8.36 13.49 -2.28
N ILE A 114 9.25 12.51 -2.11
CA ILE A 114 10.61 12.58 -2.63
C ILE A 114 10.61 12.10 -4.09
N PRO A 115 11.07 12.92 -5.05
CA PRO A 115 11.12 12.53 -6.45
C PRO A 115 12.15 11.42 -6.68
N GLN A 116 11.69 10.30 -7.21
CA GLN A 116 12.56 9.20 -7.62
C GLN A 116 13.06 9.47 -9.03
N LEU A 117 14.32 9.88 -9.13
CA LEU A 117 14.93 10.24 -10.40
C LEU A 117 15.45 9.00 -11.12
N GLY A 118 15.34 9.01 -12.45
CA GLY A 118 15.93 7.98 -13.29
C GLY A 118 16.46 8.55 -14.58
N TRP A 119 17.41 7.84 -15.18
CA TRP A 119 17.93 8.18 -16.48
C TRP A 119 16.84 8.06 -17.54
N ARG A 120 16.68 9.10 -18.37
CA ARG A 120 15.60 9.19 -19.37
C ARG A 120 15.65 8.02 -20.35
N PHE A 121 16.86 7.59 -20.68
CA PHE A 121 17.19 6.52 -21.62
C PHE A 121 17.34 5.13 -20.98
N SER A 122 17.06 4.98 -19.68
CA SER A 122 16.97 3.65 -19.07
C SER A 122 15.66 2.97 -19.49
N THR A 123 15.76 1.77 -20.05
CA THR A 123 14.63 0.87 -20.31
C THR A 123 14.26 0.16 -19.02
N ARG A 124 12.95 0.10 -18.71
CA ARG A 124 12.46 -0.77 -17.65
C ARG A 124 12.33 -2.19 -18.18
N ASN A 125 12.69 -3.17 -17.39
CA ASN A 125 12.40 -4.58 -17.65
C ASN A 125 11.03 -4.94 -17.09
N VAL A 126 9.98 -4.19 -17.48
CA VAL A 126 8.60 -4.51 -17.11
C VAL A 126 7.99 -5.31 -18.26
N PRO A 127 7.51 -6.55 -18.02
CA PRO A 127 6.85 -7.34 -19.05
C PRO A 127 5.59 -6.65 -19.58
N LYS A 128 5.13 -7.05 -20.77
CA LYS A 128 3.89 -6.50 -21.34
C LYS A 128 2.67 -6.96 -20.54
N LEU A 129 1.68 -6.09 -20.43
CA LEU A 129 0.38 -6.40 -19.85
C LEU A 129 -0.33 -7.48 -20.68
N GLN A 130 -0.91 -8.48 -20.00
CA GLN A 130 -1.77 -9.47 -20.63
C GLN A 130 -3.15 -8.88 -20.89
N THR A 131 -3.59 -8.87 -22.13
CA THR A 131 -4.87 -8.26 -22.55
C THR A 131 -5.95 -9.29 -22.88
N THR A 132 -5.59 -10.57 -22.99
CA THR A 132 -6.50 -11.63 -23.42
C THR A 132 -6.46 -12.73 -22.38
N PRO A 133 -7.61 -13.06 -21.76
CA PRO A 133 -7.69 -14.19 -20.85
C PRO A 133 -7.38 -15.52 -21.54
N ALA A 134 -6.93 -16.48 -20.74
CA ALA A 134 -6.78 -17.88 -21.12
C ALA A 134 -8.09 -18.44 -21.66
N ALA A 135 -8.01 -19.42 -22.57
CA ALA A 135 -9.19 -20.19 -22.92
C ALA A 135 -9.70 -20.93 -21.66
N PRO A 136 -11.03 -21.02 -21.44
CA PRO A 136 -11.56 -21.78 -20.32
C PRO A 136 -10.99 -23.20 -20.36
N ILE A 137 -10.44 -23.66 -19.24
CA ILE A 137 -9.99 -25.04 -19.10
C ILE A 137 -11.25 -25.91 -19.27
N ALA A 138 -11.32 -26.68 -20.35
CA ALA A 138 -12.42 -27.61 -20.55
C ALA A 138 -12.46 -28.55 -19.34
N PRO A 139 -13.63 -28.78 -18.71
CA PRO A 139 -13.72 -29.75 -17.63
C PRO A 139 -13.22 -31.10 -18.17
N ASN A 140 -12.16 -31.64 -17.55
CA ASN A 140 -11.61 -32.94 -17.92
C ASN A 140 -12.75 -33.96 -17.95
N GLU A 141 -13.05 -34.50 -19.12
CA GLU A 141 -13.84 -35.72 -19.30
C GLU A 141 -13.02 -36.93 -18.79
N SER A 142 -12.75 -36.98 -17.49
CA SER A 142 -12.23 -38.15 -16.79
C SER A 142 -12.89 -38.26 -15.43
N GLY A 143 -14.21 -38.36 -15.47
CA GLY A 143 -15.08 -38.55 -14.31
C GLY A 143 -16.48 -38.75 -14.85
N SER A 144 -16.74 -39.94 -15.41
CA SER A 144 -18.07 -40.31 -15.91
C SER A 144 -19.10 -40.17 -14.78
N ALA A 145 -19.78 -39.02 -14.75
CA ALA A 145 -21.07 -38.88 -14.12
C ALA A 145 -22.07 -39.66 -14.98
N THR A 146 -22.16 -40.97 -14.74
CA THR A 146 -23.27 -41.75 -15.30
C THR A 146 -24.52 -41.35 -14.52
N SER A 147 -25.30 -40.42 -15.09
CA SER A 147 -26.69 -40.24 -14.71
C SER A 147 -27.41 -41.58 -14.96
N ILE A 148 -28.00 -42.17 -13.91
CA ILE A 148 -28.98 -43.24 -14.08
C ILE A 148 -30.30 -42.75 -13.51
N ALA A 149 -31.20 -42.49 -14.45
CA ALA A 149 -32.60 -42.21 -14.24
C ALA A 149 -33.30 -43.38 -13.53
N ARG A 150 -34.23 -43.01 -12.65
CA ARG A 150 -35.26 -43.91 -12.10
C ARG A 150 -35.95 -44.69 -13.21
N THR A 151 -35.90 -46.01 -13.13
CA THR A 151 -36.94 -46.89 -13.66
C THR A 151 -37.23 -47.99 -12.64
N THR A 152 -38.51 -48.14 -12.36
CA THR A 152 -39.15 -49.22 -11.62
C THR A 152 -38.95 -50.56 -12.33
N ASP A 153 -38.65 -51.63 -11.58
CA ASP A 153 -39.49 -52.84 -11.54
C ASP A 153 -38.89 -53.90 -10.58
N SER A 154 -39.76 -54.86 -10.29
CA SER A 154 -39.90 -55.80 -9.16
C SER A 154 -39.01 -57.04 -9.14
N GLU A 155 -38.91 -57.65 -7.94
CA GLU A 155 -38.69 -59.09 -7.61
C GLU A 155 -37.33 -59.70 -8.08
N THR A 156 -36.55 -60.46 -7.30
CA THR A 156 -36.85 -61.67 -6.50
C THR A 156 -35.61 -62.10 -5.68
N GLU A 157 -35.81 -62.97 -4.68
CA GLU A 157 -34.85 -63.61 -3.76
C GLU A 157 -33.70 -64.42 -4.41
N ASN A 158 -32.48 -64.45 -3.85
CA ASN A 158 -31.94 -65.58 -3.05
C ASN A 158 -30.43 -65.51 -2.68
N ALA A 159 -30.21 -65.88 -1.42
CA ALA A 159 -29.09 -66.52 -0.70
C ALA A 159 -27.68 -66.81 -1.28
N SER A 160 -26.71 -66.55 -0.40
CA SER A 160 -25.61 -67.43 0.11
C SER A 160 -24.18 -67.39 -0.47
N ASP A 161 -23.25 -67.47 0.50
CA ASP A 161 -21.81 -67.82 0.50
C ASP A 161 -20.83 -66.83 -0.17
N GLY A 162 -19.71 -66.39 0.42
CA GLY A 162 -18.91 -66.91 1.54
C GLY A 162 -17.47 -67.11 1.05
N ALA A 163 -16.55 -66.15 1.28
CA ALA A 163 -15.09 -66.36 1.37
C ALA A 163 -14.32 -65.03 1.57
N THR A 164 -13.43 -65.05 2.56
CA THR A 164 -12.43 -64.03 2.93
C THR A 164 -11.17 -64.08 2.04
N PRO A 165 -10.25 -63.08 2.15
CA PRO A 165 -9.59 -62.43 1.03
C PRO A 165 -8.23 -63.04 0.68
N ASN A 166 -7.73 -62.74 -0.51
CA ASN A 166 -6.33 -62.98 -0.84
C ASN A 166 -5.66 -61.77 -1.46
N GLU A 167 -4.49 -61.46 -0.88
CA GLU A 167 -3.53 -60.43 -1.22
C GLU A 167 -2.98 -60.59 -2.65
N ASN A 168 -2.82 -59.45 -3.32
CA ASN A 168 -1.82 -59.08 -4.34
C ASN A 168 -2.46 -58.29 -5.49
N ASP A 169 -2.56 -56.99 -5.33
CA ASP A 169 -2.35 -56.08 -6.46
C ASP A 169 -1.56 -54.86 -5.97
N THR A 170 -0.24 -54.95 -6.08
CA THR A 170 0.69 -53.84 -5.93
C THR A 170 0.54 -52.95 -7.17
N ARG A 171 -0.55 -52.19 -7.24
CA ARG A 171 -0.63 -51.02 -8.10
C ARG A 171 -0.22 -49.81 -7.29
N ALA A 172 0.89 -49.23 -7.70
CA ALA A 172 1.31 -47.90 -7.31
C ALA A 172 0.10 -46.97 -7.36
N THR A 173 -0.38 -46.57 -6.19
CA THR A 173 -1.24 -45.41 -6.05
C THR A 173 -0.39 -44.23 -6.49
N ASP A 174 -0.75 -43.63 -7.62
CA ASP A 174 -0.48 -42.21 -7.86
C ASP A 174 -0.99 -41.48 -6.62
N GLU A 175 -0.07 -41.16 -5.71
CA GLU A 175 -0.31 -40.14 -4.71
C GLU A 175 -0.53 -38.86 -5.51
N ALA A 176 -1.80 -38.52 -5.73
CA ALA A 176 -2.18 -37.16 -6.03
C ALA A 176 -1.45 -36.28 -5.00
N PRO A 177 -0.71 -35.24 -5.45
CA PRO A 177 0.04 -34.41 -4.52
C PRO A 177 -0.96 -33.91 -3.48
N ASP A 178 -0.63 -34.17 -2.22
CA ASP A 178 -1.33 -33.71 -1.04
C ASP A 178 -1.25 -32.18 -1.04
N THR A 179 -2.07 -31.55 -1.88
CA THR A 179 -2.18 -30.10 -1.99
C THR A 179 -2.94 -29.65 -0.77
N LEU A 180 -2.20 -29.40 0.32
CA LEU A 180 -2.56 -28.35 1.25
C LEU A 180 -2.80 -27.08 0.40
N VAL A 181 -4.05 -26.85 0.04
CA VAL A 181 -4.48 -25.63 -0.66
C VAL A 181 -4.39 -24.50 0.36
N VAL A 182 -3.21 -23.91 0.49
CA VAL A 182 -2.99 -22.80 1.43
C VAL A 182 -3.65 -21.55 0.84
N GLN A 183 -4.62 -21.01 1.57
CA GLN A 183 -5.37 -19.83 1.19
C GLN A 183 -4.75 -18.57 1.80
N TRP A 184 -4.77 -17.46 1.06
CA TRP A 184 -4.51 -16.10 1.54
C TRP A 184 -5.68 -15.25 1.04
N GLY A 185 -6.87 -15.55 1.54
CA GLY A 185 -8.12 -15.20 0.88
C GLY A 185 -8.53 -13.73 1.00
N GLN A 186 -7.86 -12.91 1.82
CA GLN A 186 -8.27 -11.54 2.06
C GLN A 186 -7.12 -10.61 2.46
N PHE A 187 -7.43 -9.33 2.65
CA PHE A 187 -6.52 -8.32 3.15
C PHE A 187 -5.80 -8.78 4.43
N LEU A 188 -4.45 -8.71 4.42
CA LEU A 188 -3.60 -9.16 5.53
C LEU A 188 -3.75 -10.66 5.89
N GLY A 189 -4.16 -11.50 4.93
CA GLY A 189 -4.29 -12.93 5.12
C GLY A 189 -5.59 -13.34 5.80
N ASN A 190 -5.78 -14.63 6.04
CA ASN A 190 -7.07 -15.19 6.47
C ASN A 190 -7.56 -14.61 7.81
N ASP A 191 -6.65 -14.23 8.70
CA ASP A 191 -6.97 -13.63 10.01
C ASP A 191 -6.93 -12.09 10.01
N ARG A 192 -6.69 -11.46 8.85
CA ARG A 192 -6.61 -9.99 8.65
C ARG A 192 -5.61 -9.25 9.55
N ASN A 193 -4.61 -9.95 10.07
CA ASN A 193 -3.60 -9.42 10.99
C ASN A 193 -2.17 -9.45 10.42
N GLY A 194 -1.99 -9.99 9.21
CA GLY A 194 -0.72 -10.04 8.51
C GLY A 194 0.22 -11.10 9.05
N THR A 195 -0.27 -12.06 9.85
CA THR A 195 0.54 -13.11 10.47
C THR A 195 0.17 -14.50 9.96
N ILE A 196 1.16 -15.37 9.87
CA ILE A 196 1.01 -16.82 9.73
C ILE A 196 1.78 -17.42 10.91
N GLU A 197 1.11 -18.23 11.72
CA GLU A 197 1.68 -18.80 12.95
C GLU A 197 2.94 -19.62 12.67
N GLU A 198 2.91 -20.47 11.65
CA GLU A 198 4.05 -21.26 11.23
C GLU A 198 4.52 -20.89 9.82
N ARG A 199 5.83 -20.72 9.67
CA ARG A 199 6.44 -20.42 8.37
C ARG A 199 6.36 -21.64 7.44
N PRO A 200 5.71 -21.53 6.26
CA PRO A 200 5.53 -22.67 5.34
C PRO A 200 6.75 -22.93 4.42
N PHE A 201 7.89 -22.31 4.72
CA PHE A 201 9.11 -22.38 3.91
C PHE A 201 10.35 -22.54 4.80
N SER A 202 11.51 -22.84 4.23
CA SER A 202 12.85 -22.74 4.83
C SER A 202 13.51 -21.40 4.46
N ILE A 203 14.32 -20.82 5.35
CA ILE A 203 14.96 -19.51 5.08
C ILE A 203 16.02 -19.75 4.00
N PRO A 204 15.86 -19.18 2.79
CA PRO A 204 16.83 -19.37 1.72
C PRO A 204 18.17 -18.73 2.11
N GLN A 205 19.27 -19.40 1.78
CA GLN A 205 20.62 -18.86 2.05
C GLN A 205 21.10 -17.90 0.95
N SER A 206 20.51 -17.99 -0.24
CA SER A 206 20.74 -17.08 -1.36
C SER A 206 19.48 -16.96 -2.22
N THR A 207 19.47 -15.98 -3.11
CA THR A 207 18.38 -15.81 -4.09
C THR A 207 18.31 -16.96 -5.11
N ASP A 208 19.38 -17.74 -5.28
CA ASP A 208 19.41 -18.86 -6.23
C ASP A 208 18.56 -20.05 -5.74
N GLU A 209 18.23 -20.10 -4.46
CA GLU A 209 17.32 -21.10 -3.87
C GLU A 209 15.84 -20.73 -4.07
N ILE A 210 15.54 -19.54 -4.61
CA ILE A 210 14.19 -19.07 -4.86
C ILE A 210 13.84 -19.28 -6.32
N GLU A 211 12.76 -20.02 -6.58
CA GLU A 211 12.24 -20.20 -7.93
C GLU A 211 11.30 -19.02 -8.27
N THR A 212 11.61 -18.26 -9.32
CA THR A 212 10.65 -17.30 -9.89
C THR A 212 9.66 -18.04 -10.77
N LEU A 213 8.41 -18.17 -10.32
CA LEU A 213 7.37 -18.86 -11.10
C LEU A 213 6.95 -18.04 -12.32
N TRP A 214 6.78 -16.74 -12.13
CA TRP A 214 6.40 -15.83 -13.21
C TRP A 214 6.73 -14.37 -12.88
N ASN A 215 6.83 -13.58 -13.95
CA ASN A 215 7.02 -12.13 -13.94
C ASN A 215 6.20 -11.54 -15.08
N ILE A 216 5.16 -10.78 -14.74
CA ILE A 216 4.16 -10.29 -15.69
C ILE A 216 3.95 -8.78 -15.57
N GLY A 217 3.47 -8.16 -16.65
CA GLY A 217 2.95 -6.80 -16.61
C GLY A 217 1.54 -6.79 -16.05
N ILE A 218 1.21 -5.81 -15.21
CA ILE A 218 -0.10 -5.67 -14.56
C ILE A 218 -0.60 -4.22 -14.65
N GLY A 219 -1.92 -4.02 -14.60
CA GLY A 219 -2.52 -2.69 -14.57
C GLY A 219 -2.21 -1.91 -13.29
N GLY A 220 -2.49 -0.60 -13.31
CA GLY A 220 -2.26 0.31 -12.19
C GLY A 220 -3.04 -0.10 -10.94
N GLY A 221 -2.57 0.28 -9.76
CA GLY A 221 -3.30 0.05 -8.51
C GLY A 221 -2.44 -0.55 -7.40
N TRP A 222 -3.02 -0.56 -6.21
CA TRP A 222 -2.35 -0.86 -4.95
C TRP A 222 -2.98 -2.04 -4.20
N SER A 223 -3.97 -2.71 -4.81
CA SER A 223 -4.54 -3.96 -4.33
C SER A 223 -3.45 -5.00 -4.08
N SER A 224 -3.57 -5.77 -3.00
CA SER A 224 -2.83 -7.02 -2.83
C SER A 224 -3.46 -8.14 -3.68
N PHE A 225 -2.93 -9.36 -3.61
CA PHE A 225 -3.57 -10.56 -4.15
C PHE A 225 -4.36 -11.28 -3.04
N ALA A 226 -5.61 -11.62 -3.31
CA ALA A 226 -6.33 -12.65 -2.58
C ALA A 226 -6.14 -13.99 -3.29
N VAL A 227 -5.71 -15.03 -2.58
CA VAL A 227 -5.36 -16.33 -3.16
C VAL A 227 -6.22 -17.45 -2.59
N ALA A 228 -6.82 -18.23 -3.48
CA ALA A 228 -7.53 -19.46 -3.13
C ALA A 228 -7.38 -20.50 -4.25
N GLY A 229 -6.85 -21.68 -3.93
CA GLY A 229 -6.58 -22.69 -4.94
C GLY A 229 -5.54 -22.20 -5.95
N GLU A 230 -5.89 -22.30 -7.23
CA GLU A 230 -5.06 -21.81 -8.33
C GLU A 230 -5.26 -20.32 -8.64
N PHE A 231 -6.21 -19.63 -7.99
CA PHE A 231 -6.59 -18.26 -8.34
C PHE A 231 -5.88 -17.24 -7.45
N ALA A 232 -5.21 -16.27 -8.09
CA ALA A 232 -4.71 -15.05 -7.47
C ALA A 232 -5.52 -13.85 -8.01
N VAL A 233 -6.42 -13.32 -7.18
CA VAL A 233 -7.37 -12.27 -7.54
C VAL A 233 -6.91 -10.91 -7.03
N THR A 234 -7.02 -9.87 -7.85
CA THR A 234 -6.58 -8.51 -7.49
C THR A 234 -7.40 -7.46 -8.25
N LEU A 235 -7.27 -6.18 -7.87
CA LEU A 235 -7.85 -5.07 -8.63
C LEU A 235 -6.79 -4.28 -9.42
N GLU A 236 -7.17 -3.77 -10.59
CA GLU A 236 -6.30 -3.06 -11.52
C GLU A 236 -7.00 -1.89 -12.23
N GLN A 237 -6.25 -0.88 -12.64
CA GLN A 237 -6.64 0.09 -13.65
C GLN A 237 -5.98 -0.26 -14.98
N ARG A 238 -6.81 -0.50 -16.00
CA ARG A 238 -6.38 -0.75 -17.37
C ARG A 238 -7.03 0.31 -18.25
N GLU A 239 -6.20 1.24 -18.72
CA GLU A 239 -6.68 2.39 -19.50
C GLU A 239 -7.75 3.15 -18.71
N ASP A 240 -8.93 3.37 -19.30
CA ASP A 240 -10.07 4.05 -18.71
C ASP A 240 -11.02 3.13 -17.93
N ARG A 241 -10.59 1.90 -17.63
CA ARG A 241 -11.39 0.88 -16.95
C ARG A 241 -10.76 0.42 -15.64
N GLU A 242 -11.60 0.30 -14.64
CA GLU A 242 -11.25 -0.35 -13.38
C GLU A 242 -11.72 -1.81 -13.41
N CYS A 243 -10.81 -2.70 -13.05
CA CYS A 243 -10.91 -4.14 -13.30
C CYS A 243 -10.69 -4.94 -12.02
N VAL A 244 -11.42 -6.05 -11.88
CA VAL A 244 -11.07 -7.19 -11.03
C VAL A 244 -10.52 -8.29 -11.94
N THR A 245 -9.35 -8.81 -11.63
CA THR A 245 -8.65 -9.80 -12.45
C THR A 245 -8.27 -11.01 -11.63
N ALA A 246 -8.29 -12.19 -12.25
CA ALA A 246 -7.70 -13.39 -11.68
C ALA A 246 -6.57 -13.90 -12.55
N TYR A 247 -5.47 -14.28 -11.91
CA TYR A 247 -4.33 -14.94 -12.52
C TYR A 247 -4.16 -16.33 -11.94
N ARG A 248 -3.60 -17.25 -12.74
CA ARG A 248 -3.22 -18.56 -12.23
C ARG A 248 -1.94 -18.46 -11.41
N VAL A 249 -1.94 -18.99 -10.19
CA VAL A 249 -0.81 -18.94 -9.26
C VAL A 249 0.44 -19.63 -9.83
N SER A 250 0.27 -20.68 -10.63
CA SER A 250 1.40 -21.50 -11.12
C SER A 250 2.25 -20.81 -12.20
N ASP A 251 1.66 -19.98 -13.06
CA ASP A 251 2.32 -19.45 -14.26
C ASP A 251 1.98 -17.98 -14.57
N GLY A 252 1.09 -17.37 -13.80
CA GLY A 252 0.69 -15.98 -13.96
C GLY A 252 -0.19 -15.72 -15.17
N GLU A 253 -0.80 -16.74 -15.78
CA GLU A 253 -1.73 -16.54 -16.89
C GLU A 253 -3.00 -15.84 -16.42
N LEU A 254 -3.45 -14.80 -17.14
CA LEU A 254 -4.72 -14.12 -16.90
C LEU A 254 -5.87 -15.09 -17.16
N LEU A 255 -6.66 -15.44 -16.15
CA LEU A 255 -7.77 -16.39 -16.25
C LEU A 255 -9.08 -15.71 -16.64
N TRP A 256 -9.40 -14.59 -15.99
CA TRP A 256 -10.57 -13.79 -16.29
C TRP A 256 -10.37 -12.34 -15.87
N ILE A 257 -11.19 -11.45 -16.44
CA ILE A 257 -11.24 -10.03 -16.15
C ILE A 257 -12.70 -9.57 -16.12
N VAL A 258 -13.08 -8.87 -15.06
CA VAL A 258 -14.35 -8.14 -14.94
C VAL A 258 -14.00 -6.67 -14.86
N ASP A 259 -14.63 -5.84 -15.67
CA ASP A 259 -14.29 -4.43 -15.73
C ASP A 259 -15.53 -3.53 -15.82
N HIS A 260 -15.34 -2.26 -15.46
CA HIS A 260 -16.32 -1.22 -15.68
C HIS A 260 -15.62 0.09 -16.07
N GLU A 261 -16.35 0.98 -16.73
CA GLU A 261 -15.84 2.29 -17.13
C GLU A 261 -15.70 3.18 -15.90
N ALA A 262 -14.47 3.34 -15.44
CA ALA A 262 -14.13 4.11 -14.27
C ALA A 262 -12.62 4.38 -14.28
N THR A 263 -12.26 5.61 -13.94
CA THR A 263 -10.86 6.00 -13.81
C THR A 263 -10.67 6.71 -12.49
N HIS A 264 -9.77 6.20 -11.67
CA HIS A 264 -9.28 6.94 -10.52
C HIS A 264 -7.77 7.18 -10.66
N THR A 265 -7.34 8.43 -10.50
CA THR A 265 -5.93 8.79 -10.54
C THR A 265 -5.63 9.94 -9.60
N HIS A 266 -4.49 9.87 -8.92
CA HIS A 266 -4.01 10.94 -8.05
C HIS A 266 -2.54 11.24 -8.35
N PRO A 267 -2.08 12.52 -8.41
CA PRO A 267 -0.70 12.85 -8.79
C PRO A 267 0.40 12.17 -7.95
N LEU A 268 0.16 12.01 -6.65
CA LEU A 268 1.05 11.28 -5.75
C LEU A 268 0.69 9.80 -5.64
N GLY A 269 -0.61 9.50 -5.73
CA GLY A 269 -1.17 8.18 -5.46
C GLY A 269 -1.15 7.26 -6.67
N GLU A 270 -0.83 7.78 -7.86
CA GLU A 270 -0.97 7.13 -9.16
C GLU A 270 -2.39 6.55 -9.40
N ALA A 271 -2.54 5.82 -10.51
CA ALA A 271 -3.83 5.34 -10.97
C ALA A 271 -4.26 4.06 -10.27
N GLY A 272 -5.58 3.88 -10.17
CA GLY A 272 -6.24 2.61 -9.94
C GLY A 272 -6.68 2.30 -8.51
N PRO A 273 -7.33 1.14 -8.34
CA PRO A 273 -7.94 0.69 -7.09
C PRO A 273 -6.90 0.31 -6.03
N ARG A 274 -7.32 0.38 -4.76
CA ARG A 274 -6.43 0.22 -3.58
C ARG A 274 -6.86 -0.87 -2.61
N SER A 275 -8.15 -1.22 -2.58
CA SER A 275 -8.64 -2.28 -1.72
C SER A 275 -8.09 -3.65 -2.15
N THR A 276 -8.06 -4.61 -1.24
CA THR A 276 -7.77 -6.01 -1.56
C THR A 276 -9.08 -6.80 -1.58
N PRO A 277 -9.31 -7.68 -2.57
CA PRO A 277 -10.50 -8.52 -2.58
C PRO A 277 -10.55 -9.47 -1.39
N ALA A 278 -11.73 -10.02 -1.10
CA ALA A 278 -11.92 -11.11 -0.17
C ALA A 278 -12.52 -12.32 -0.90
N ILE A 279 -12.04 -13.52 -0.60
CA ILE A 279 -12.52 -14.77 -1.18
C ILE A 279 -13.17 -15.61 -0.07
N LEU A 280 -14.42 -16.02 -0.29
CA LEU A 280 -15.15 -16.90 0.61
C LEU A 280 -16.04 -17.82 -0.22
N ASP A 281 -15.98 -19.13 0.05
CA ASP A 281 -16.86 -20.15 -0.54
C ASP A 281 -16.97 -20.07 -2.08
N GLY A 282 -15.83 -19.91 -2.75
CA GLY A 282 -15.77 -19.82 -4.22
C GLY A 282 -16.29 -18.51 -4.79
N ARG A 283 -16.48 -17.47 -3.98
CA ARG A 283 -16.88 -16.13 -4.41
C ARG A 283 -15.82 -15.09 -4.08
N VAL A 284 -15.72 -14.08 -4.94
CA VAL A 284 -14.84 -12.92 -4.77
C VAL A 284 -15.68 -11.70 -4.44
N TYR A 285 -15.33 -11.00 -3.37
CA TYR A 285 -15.90 -9.70 -3.01
C TYR A 285 -14.83 -8.63 -3.21
N ALA A 286 -15.11 -7.61 -4.00
CA ALA A 286 -14.13 -6.60 -4.37
C ALA A 286 -14.75 -5.20 -4.35
N GLN A 287 -13.96 -4.19 -3.96
CA GLN A 287 -14.38 -2.78 -3.90
C GLN A 287 -13.44 -1.91 -4.74
N GLY A 288 -14.00 -1.27 -5.74
CA GLY A 288 -13.34 -0.33 -6.63
C GLY A 288 -12.97 1.02 -5.99
N ALA A 289 -12.02 1.77 -6.54
CA ALA A 289 -11.68 3.11 -6.01
C ALA A 289 -12.82 4.12 -6.19
N THR A 290 -13.69 3.90 -7.18
CA THR A 290 -14.85 4.75 -7.50
C THR A 290 -16.13 4.30 -6.79
N GLY A 291 -16.08 3.28 -5.92
CA GLY A 291 -17.23 2.86 -5.11
C GLY A 291 -18.09 1.75 -5.68
N MET A 292 -17.74 1.20 -6.84
CA MET A 292 -18.33 -0.05 -7.31
C MET A 292 -17.92 -1.22 -6.41
N VAL A 293 -18.85 -2.10 -6.10
CA VAL A 293 -18.64 -3.32 -5.32
C VAL A 293 -19.18 -4.50 -6.12
N TRP A 294 -18.43 -5.60 -6.13
CA TRP A 294 -18.83 -6.81 -6.83
C TRP A 294 -18.82 -8.02 -5.91
N CYS A 295 -19.75 -8.94 -6.17
CA CYS A 295 -19.61 -10.35 -5.84
C CYS A 295 -19.50 -11.15 -7.14
N LEU A 296 -18.42 -11.90 -7.30
CA LEU A 296 -18.10 -12.66 -8.50
C LEU A 296 -17.95 -14.14 -8.17
N ASP A 297 -18.27 -15.00 -9.13
CA ASP A 297 -17.82 -16.39 -9.12
C ASP A 297 -16.28 -16.44 -9.28
N LEU A 298 -15.58 -17.13 -8.38
CA LEU A 298 -14.11 -17.20 -8.38
C LEU A 298 -13.55 -17.87 -9.63
N ALA A 299 -14.23 -18.90 -10.14
CA ALA A 299 -13.72 -19.71 -11.24
C ALA A 299 -13.90 -19.01 -12.58
N THR A 300 -15.01 -18.32 -12.79
CA THR A 300 -15.38 -17.76 -14.08
C THR A 300 -15.34 -16.23 -14.14
N GLY A 301 -15.27 -15.54 -13.00
CA GLY A 301 -15.47 -14.10 -12.92
C GLY A 301 -16.90 -13.66 -13.24
N HIS A 302 -17.89 -14.56 -13.19
CA HIS A 302 -19.28 -14.20 -13.46
C HIS A 302 -19.80 -13.28 -12.35
N VAL A 303 -20.37 -12.12 -12.71
CA VAL A 303 -20.97 -11.21 -11.74
C VAL A 303 -22.24 -11.83 -11.16
N ILE A 304 -22.21 -12.14 -9.86
CA ILE A 304 -23.36 -12.64 -9.10
C ILE A 304 -24.25 -11.46 -8.72
N TRP A 305 -23.64 -10.40 -8.18
CA TRP A 305 -24.29 -9.12 -7.94
C TRP A 305 -23.25 -7.99 -7.93
N ASP A 306 -23.71 -6.75 -8.13
CA ASP A 306 -22.94 -5.53 -7.99
C ASP A 306 -23.71 -4.46 -7.19
N ALA A 307 -22.99 -3.50 -6.62
CA ALA A 307 -23.56 -2.37 -5.89
C ALA A 307 -22.70 -1.12 -6.06
N ASP A 308 -23.35 0.04 -6.18
CA ASP A 308 -22.70 1.35 -6.26
C ASP A 308 -22.83 2.09 -4.92
N LEU A 309 -21.72 2.14 -4.17
CA LEU A 309 -21.69 2.79 -2.86
C LEU A 309 -21.95 4.29 -2.95
N LEU A 310 -21.56 4.96 -4.03
CA LEU A 310 -21.73 6.41 -4.13
C LEU A 310 -23.21 6.72 -4.33
N LYS A 311 -23.87 5.99 -5.23
CA LYS A 311 -25.31 6.08 -5.43
C LYS A 311 -26.08 5.81 -4.14
N LEU A 312 -25.70 4.77 -3.39
CA LEU A 312 -26.31 4.46 -2.09
C LEU A 312 -26.10 5.61 -1.08
N ALA A 313 -24.89 6.17 -1.03
CA ALA A 313 -24.53 7.27 -0.14
C ALA A 313 -25.10 8.63 -0.57
N GLY A 314 -25.70 8.70 -1.76
CA GLY A 314 -26.17 9.94 -2.37
C GLY A 314 -25.03 10.85 -2.82
N TRP A 315 -23.83 10.32 -3.06
CA TRP A 315 -22.68 11.01 -3.64
C TRP A 315 -22.65 10.90 -5.15
N ASP A 316 -22.15 11.95 -5.80
CA ASP A 316 -21.54 11.82 -7.12
C ASP A 316 -20.02 11.57 -7.02
N GLN A 317 -19.41 11.25 -8.16
CA GLN A 317 -17.97 10.96 -8.24
C GLN A 317 -17.11 12.15 -7.80
N THR A 318 -17.51 13.39 -8.13
CA THR A 318 -16.74 14.59 -7.79
C THR A 318 -16.77 14.84 -6.29
N GLU A 319 -17.94 14.72 -5.67
CA GLU A 319 -18.12 14.82 -4.22
C GLU A 319 -17.25 13.78 -3.48
N SER A 320 -17.26 12.53 -3.94
CA SER A 320 -16.44 11.46 -3.37
C SER A 320 -14.95 11.71 -3.56
N GLU A 321 -14.49 12.23 -4.69
CA GLU A 321 -13.07 12.54 -4.94
C GLU A 321 -12.56 13.72 -4.12
N VAL A 322 -13.44 14.66 -3.75
CA VAL A 322 -13.09 15.76 -2.84
C VAL A 322 -12.97 15.26 -1.39
N ALA A 323 -13.86 14.36 -0.96
CA ALA A 323 -13.85 13.79 0.39
C ALA A 323 -12.74 12.73 0.55
N VAL A 324 -12.53 11.90 -0.46
CA VAL A 324 -11.67 10.70 -0.44
C VAL A 324 -10.72 10.75 -1.65
N THR A 325 -9.80 11.71 -1.64
CA THR A 325 -8.97 12.07 -2.81
C THR A 325 -8.03 10.98 -3.32
N TRP A 326 -7.69 9.99 -2.48
CA TRP A 326 -6.91 8.82 -2.90
C TRP A 326 -7.78 7.64 -3.33
N GLY A 327 -9.10 7.81 -3.45
CA GLY A 327 -10.01 6.75 -3.86
C GLY A 327 -10.27 5.74 -2.74
N ARG A 328 -11.41 5.07 -2.81
CA ARG A 328 -11.88 4.18 -1.75
C ARG A 328 -10.94 2.97 -1.63
N SER A 329 -10.47 2.69 -0.41
CA SER A 329 -9.40 1.71 -0.17
C SER A 329 -9.77 0.62 0.85
N GLY A 330 -10.97 0.66 1.42
CA GLY A 330 -11.43 -0.31 2.41
C GLY A 330 -11.63 -1.68 1.80
N SER A 331 -10.88 -2.67 2.28
CA SER A 331 -11.02 -4.06 1.84
C SER A 331 -12.25 -4.70 2.51
N PRO A 332 -13.12 -5.41 1.77
CA PRO A 332 -14.30 -6.08 2.33
C PRO A 332 -13.97 -6.92 3.57
N LEU A 333 -14.78 -6.79 4.62
CA LEU A 333 -14.79 -7.70 5.77
C LEU A 333 -15.99 -8.64 5.62
N LEU A 334 -15.72 -9.93 5.46
CA LEU A 334 -16.76 -10.95 5.38
C LEU A 334 -16.99 -11.55 6.77
N VAL A 335 -18.21 -11.44 7.29
CA VAL A 335 -18.56 -11.94 8.63
C VAL A 335 -20.05 -12.27 8.70
N ASP A 336 -20.40 -13.45 9.19
CA ASP A 336 -21.79 -13.85 9.48
C ASP A 336 -22.80 -13.59 8.33
N GLY A 337 -22.38 -13.79 7.07
CA GLY A 337 -23.20 -13.53 5.89
C GLY A 337 -23.28 -12.05 5.47
N LEU A 338 -22.42 -11.21 6.03
CA LEU A 338 -22.29 -9.78 5.71
C LEU A 338 -20.97 -9.50 4.99
N CYS A 339 -21.02 -8.61 4.01
CA CYS A 339 -19.89 -7.93 3.42
C CYS A 339 -19.89 -6.48 3.94
N VAL A 340 -19.01 -6.21 4.90
CA VAL A 340 -18.91 -4.90 5.58
C VAL A 340 -17.82 -4.06 4.95
N LEU A 341 -18.15 -2.80 4.64
CA LEU A 341 -17.27 -1.84 3.97
C LEU A 341 -17.34 -0.46 4.64
N PRO A 342 -16.25 0.32 4.61
CA PRO A 342 -16.31 1.75 4.88
C PRO A 342 -17.22 2.44 3.85
N TYR A 343 -18.18 3.24 4.32
CA TYR A 343 -19.28 3.69 3.48
C TYR A 343 -19.18 5.15 3.03
N GLY A 344 -18.82 6.06 3.91
CA GLY A 344 -18.83 7.48 3.62
C GLY A 344 -20.20 8.01 3.18
N GLY A 345 -20.36 9.33 3.22
CA GLY A 345 -21.60 9.94 2.77
C GLY A 345 -21.66 11.44 3.03
N LYS A 346 -22.74 12.05 2.58
CA LYS A 346 -22.99 13.49 2.75
C LYS A 346 -23.01 13.88 4.23
N VAL A 347 -22.68 15.14 4.54
CA VAL A 347 -22.66 15.64 5.93
C VAL A 347 -24.05 15.57 6.58
N ASP A 348 -25.08 15.56 5.77
CA ASP A 348 -26.49 15.48 6.09
C ASP A 348 -27.08 14.06 5.99
N SER A 349 -26.30 13.06 5.54
CA SER A 349 -26.66 11.65 5.71
C SER A 349 -26.36 11.21 7.14
N GLY A 350 -27.32 10.57 7.82
CA GLY A 350 -27.16 10.10 9.21
C GLY A 350 -26.04 9.04 9.33
N ALA A 351 -26.37 7.79 9.07
CA ALA A 351 -25.41 6.68 9.15
C ALA A 351 -24.51 6.60 7.91
N ARG A 352 -23.20 6.81 8.08
CA ARG A 352 -22.23 6.98 6.99
C ARG A 352 -20.83 6.40 7.24
N SER A 353 -20.52 5.85 8.41
CA SER A 353 -19.17 5.27 8.63
C SER A 353 -19.03 3.91 7.94
N LEU A 354 -20.01 3.03 8.16
CA LEU A 354 -20.02 1.66 7.67
C LEU A 354 -21.31 1.30 6.94
N ILE A 355 -21.21 0.36 6.01
CA ILE A 355 -22.33 -0.32 5.36
C ILE A 355 -22.08 -1.82 5.41
N ALA A 356 -23.14 -2.58 5.69
CA ALA A 356 -23.13 -4.03 5.53
C ALA A 356 -24.09 -4.43 4.43
N LEU A 357 -23.54 -5.16 3.46
CA LEU A 357 -24.29 -5.79 2.38
C LEU A 357 -24.47 -7.26 2.69
N ASP A 358 -25.59 -7.82 2.25
CA ASP A 358 -25.81 -9.26 2.25
C ASP A 358 -24.85 -9.95 1.25
N VAL A 359 -24.11 -10.97 1.69
CA VAL A 359 -23.13 -11.65 0.81
C VAL A 359 -23.78 -12.37 -0.38
N GLU A 360 -25.05 -12.79 -0.25
CA GLU A 360 -25.77 -13.52 -1.28
C GLU A 360 -26.38 -12.59 -2.35
N SER A 361 -26.92 -11.44 -1.93
CA SER A 361 -27.75 -10.58 -2.79
C SER A 361 -27.20 -9.18 -3.04
N GLY A 362 -26.20 -8.73 -2.26
CA GLY A 362 -25.70 -7.35 -2.30
C GLY A 362 -26.67 -6.32 -1.70
N SER A 363 -27.80 -6.75 -1.14
CA SER A 363 -28.77 -5.85 -0.52
C SER A 363 -28.25 -5.25 0.78
N VAL A 364 -28.57 -3.98 1.04
CA VAL A 364 -28.17 -3.29 2.28
C VAL A 364 -28.88 -3.93 3.47
N ARG A 365 -28.10 -4.44 4.43
CA ARG A 365 -28.59 -4.97 5.70
C ARG A 365 -28.66 -3.88 6.76
N TRP A 366 -27.61 -3.07 6.85
CA TRP A 366 -27.56 -1.91 7.72
C TRP A 366 -26.49 -0.91 7.27
N THR A 367 -26.62 0.32 7.77
CA THR A 367 -25.62 1.40 7.70
C THR A 367 -25.43 1.93 9.11
N ALA A 368 -24.20 2.28 9.49
CA ALA A 368 -23.88 2.68 10.87
C ALA A 368 -22.81 3.77 10.99
N GLY A 369 -22.76 4.41 12.16
CA GLY A 369 -21.78 5.42 12.54
C GLY A 369 -21.99 6.78 11.85
N GLU A 370 -21.56 7.85 12.51
CA GLU A 370 -21.77 9.23 12.02
C GLU A 370 -20.48 9.91 11.54
N ASP A 371 -19.33 9.25 11.65
CA ASP A 371 -18.04 9.79 11.22
C ASP A 371 -17.80 9.49 9.73
N GLN A 372 -17.02 10.35 9.07
CA GLN A 372 -16.69 10.18 7.66
C GLN A 372 -15.74 9.00 7.43
N ILE A 373 -15.77 8.43 6.22
CA ILE A 373 -14.88 7.33 5.80
C ILE A 373 -13.38 7.70 5.90
N SER A 374 -12.55 6.70 6.23
CA SER A 374 -11.10 6.73 6.03
C SER A 374 -10.62 5.65 5.03
N TYR A 375 -9.30 5.49 4.87
CA TYR A 375 -8.72 4.46 4.00
C TYR A 375 -8.50 3.12 4.69
N ALA A 376 -8.77 3.03 6.00
CA ALA A 376 -8.56 1.81 6.77
C ALA A 376 -9.64 0.75 6.46
N SER A 377 -9.22 -0.51 6.42
CA SER A 377 -10.14 -1.64 6.29
C SER A 377 -10.74 -2.00 7.67
N PRO A 378 -12.04 -2.33 7.76
CA PRO A 378 -12.67 -2.75 9.01
C PRO A 378 -12.10 -4.09 9.48
N GLN A 379 -12.09 -4.29 10.80
CA GLN A 379 -11.52 -5.45 11.48
C GLN A 379 -12.53 -6.10 12.41
N LEU A 380 -12.47 -7.41 12.54
CA LEU A 380 -13.31 -8.16 13.48
C LEU A 380 -12.48 -8.50 14.72
N LEU A 381 -12.84 -7.94 15.87
CA LEU A 381 -12.14 -8.19 17.14
C LEU A 381 -13.14 -8.66 18.20
N THR A 382 -12.66 -9.44 19.17
CA THR A 382 -13.40 -9.69 20.41
C THR A 382 -12.78 -8.85 21.52
N LEU A 383 -13.51 -7.84 21.98
CA LEU A 383 -13.06 -6.89 22.99
C LEU A 383 -14.12 -6.77 24.08
N ALA A 384 -13.68 -6.76 25.34
CA ALA A 384 -14.52 -6.85 26.53
C ALA A 384 -15.54 -8.00 26.46
N GLY A 385 -15.14 -9.13 25.89
CA GLY A 385 -15.98 -10.32 25.70
C GLY A 385 -17.04 -10.22 24.58
N VAL A 386 -17.05 -9.14 23.80
CA VAL A 386 -18.00 -8.94 22.69
C VAL A 386 -17.28 -8.97 21.35
N ARG A 387 -17.78 -9.80 20.43
CA ARG A 387 -17.36 -9.83 19.02
C ARG A 387 -17.95 -8.62 18.30
N GLN A 388 -17.09 -7.77 17.75
CA GLN A 388 -17.46 -6.47 17.21
C GLN A 388 -16.59 -6.07 16.02
N ILE A 389 -17.16 -5.23 15.16
CA ILE A 389 -16.47 -4.63 14.02
C ILE A 389 -15.81 -3.35 14.49
N VAL A 390 -14.49 -3.27 14.37
CA VAL A 390 -13.73 -2.06 14.69
C VAL A 390 -13.38 -1.33 13.39
N SER A 391 -13.76 -0.06 13.33
CA SER A 391 -13.53 0.83 12.18
C SER A 391 -12.66 2.01 12.59
N VAL A 392 -11.60 2.26 11.82
CA VAL A 392 -10.88 3.53 11.89
C VAL A 392 -11.52 4.46 10.87
N ASN A 393 -12.17 5.53 11.33
CA ASN A 393 -12.88 6.51 10.53
C ASN A 393 -12.00 7.75 10.30
N GLU A 394 -12.55 8.82 9.72
CA GLU A 394 -11.80 10.05 9.43
C GLU A 394 -11.23 10.70 10.70
N ALA A 395 -12.03 10.79 11.77
CA ALA A 395 -11.65 11.48 13.00
C ALA A 395 -11.76 10.63 14.28
N SER A 396 -12.26 9.39 14.17
CA SER A 396 -12.52 8.51 15.30
C SER A 396 -12.17 7.05 15.02
N ILE A 397 -12.11 6.24 16.07
CA ILE A 397 -12.16 4.78 16.00
C ILE A 397 -13.42 4.33 16.74
N THR A 398 -14.20 3.46 16.12
CA THR A 398 -15.48 2.99 16.66
C THR A 398 -15.55 1.47 16.69
N GLY A 399 -16.24 0.92 17.70
CA GLY A 399 -16.65 -0.48 17.75
C GLY A 399 -18.14 -0.62 17.48
N HIS A 400 -18.53 -1.64 16.71
CA HIS A 400 -19.91 -1.87 16.29
C HIS A 400 -20.34 -3.32 16.49
N THR A 401 -21.62 -3.54 16.82
CA THR A 401 -22.20 -4.89 16.76
C THR A 401 -22.18 -5.42 15.34
N VAL A 402 -22.05 -6.75 15.19
CA VAL A 402 -21.97 -7.39 13.86
C VAL A 402 -23.33 -7.40 13.17
N ASP A 403 -24.40 -7.68 13.92
CA ASP A 403 -25.74 -7.94 13.42
C ASP A 403 -26.50 -6.67 13.01
N SER A 404 -26.35 -5.58 13.77
CA SER A 404 -27.09 -4.34 13.54
C SER A 404 -26.22 -3.13 13.18
N GLY A 405 -24.91 -3.21 13.39
CA GLY A 405 -23.99 -2.08 13.24
C GLY A 405 -24.10 -1.04 14.37
N GLU A 406 -24.83 -1.33 15.44
CA GLU A 406 -24.97 -0.43 16.59
C GLU A 406 -23.58 -0.08 17.16
N GLN A 407 -23.31 1.22 17.33
CA GLN A 407 -22.03 1.68 17.86
C GLN A 407 -21.95 1.43 19.36
N LEU A 408 -20.94 0.68 19.78
CA LEU A 408 -20.70 0.25 21.16
C LEU A 408 -19.83 1.24 21.95
N TRP A 409 -18.84 1.82 21.27
CA TRP A 409 -17.90 2.80 21.84
C TRP A 409 -17.24 3.61 20.73
N GLN A 410 -16.60 4.70 21.12
CA GLN A 410 -15.81 5.56 20.26
C GLN A 410 -14.63 6.14 21.02
N THR A 411 -13.51 6.34 20.32
CA THR A 411 -12.36 7.11 20.80
C THR A 411 -11.85 8.05 19.71
N ASP A 412 -11.22 9.15 20.12
CA ASP A 412 -10.69 10.17 19.23
C ASP A 412 -9.43 9.69 18.50
N TRP A 413 -9.45 9.84 17.18
CA TRP A 413 -8.34 9.52 16.29
C TRP A 413 -8.29 10.48 15.11
N ALA A 414 -7.92 11.72 15.41
CA ALA A 414 -8.02 12.85 14.50
C ALA A 414 -7.34 12.58 13.14
N GLY A 415 -8.03 12.88 12.05
CA GLY A 415 -7.55 12.78 10.68
C GLY A 415 -8.41 13.58 9.71
N GLN A 416 -8.00 13.59 8.44
CA GLN A 416 -8.74 14.20 7.32
C GLN A 416 -8.50 13.37 6.06
N SER A 417 -9.55 12.80 5.47
CA SER A 417 -9.40 11.87 4.34
C SER A 417 -8.91 12.51 3.05
N ASN A 418 -8.83 13.82 2.98
CA ASN A 418 -8.22 14.57 1.86
C ASN A 418 -6.86 15.20 2.19
N GLY A 419 -6.25 14.84 3.33
CA GLY A 419 -4.98 15.40 3.79
C GLY A 419 -4.26 14.49 4.76
N GLY A 420 -4.43 14.73 6.06
CA GLY A 420 -3.83 13.95 7.15
C GLY A 420 -4.57 12.65 7.42
N ALA A 421 -4.65 11.79 6.41
CA ALA A 421 -5.57 10.67 6.38
C ALA A 421 -5.22 9.52 7.33
N ASN A 422 -6.26 8.87 7.85
CA ASN A 422 -6.17 7.57 8.52
C ASN A 422 -6.16 6.46 7.46
N CYS A 423 -5.15 5.59 7.52
CA CYS A 423 -4.95 4.53 6.53
C CYS A 423 -4.74 3.15 7.16
N ALA A 424 -4.15 3.10 8.36
CA ALA A 424 -3.92 1.84 9.04
C ALA A 424 -5.22 1.35 9.71
N ALA A 425 -5.58 0.10 9.45
CA ALA A 425 -6.53 -0.65 10.25
C ALA A 425 -5.93 -0.95 11.63
N VAL A 426 -6.78 -1.17 12.62
CA VAL A 426 -6.38 -1.66 13.94
C VAL A 426 -5.81 -3.08 13.84
N ILE A 427 -4.90 -3.43 14.74
CA ILE A 427 -4.37 -4.80 14.86
C ILE A 427 -4.58 -5.26 16.30
N GLY A 428 -5.21 -6.41 16.50
CA GLY A 428 -5.42 -6.97 17.84
C GLY A 428 -4.08 -7.17 18.56
N ALA A 429 -3.97 -6.67 19.79
CA ALA A 429 -2.70 -6.54 20.52
C ALA A 429 -2.81 -7.12 21.94
N GLY A 430 -3.32 -8.35 22.02
CA GLY A 430 -3.61 -9.03 23.29
C GLY A 430 -5.09 -9.01 23.63
N LYS A 431 -5.41 -9.36 24.88
CA LYS A 431 -6.79 -9.43 25.36
C LYS A 431 -7.38 -8.02 25.43
N ASP A 432 -8.54 -7.83 24.82
CA ASP A 432 -9.32 -6.59 24.87
C ASP A 432 -8.58 -5.33 24.37
N ARG A 433 -7.47 -5.51 23.65
CA ARG A 433 -6.57 -4.43 23.20
C ARG A 433 -6.34 -4.45 21.70
N PHE A 434 -6.08 -3.27 21.14
CA PHE A 434 -5.60 -3.13 19.78
C PHE A 434 -4.55 -2.03 19.64
N LEU A 435 -3.62 -2.25 18.71
CA LEU A 435 -2.61 -1.29 18.28
C LEU A 435 -3.10 -0.58 17.01
N VAL A 436 -2.91 0.73 16.95
CA VAL A 436 -3.18 1.54 15.76
C VAL A 436 -2.05 2.54 15.56
N GLY A 437 -1.66 2.74 14.31
CA GLY A 437 -0.65 3.71 13.90
C GLY A 437 -1.20 4.68 12.87
N LYS A 438 -0.56 5.84 12.77
CA LYS A 438 -0.90 6.87 11.80
C LYS A 438 0.36 7.65 11.39
N GLY A 439 0.57 7.74 10.07
CA GLY A 439 1.49 8.69 9.46
C GLY A 439 1.04 10.16 9.64
N TYR A 440 1.62 11.08 8.86
CA TYR A 440 1.20 12.49 8.85
C TYR A 440 1.25 13.16 10.23
N GLY A 441 2.23 12.78 11.05
CA GLY A 441 2.37 13.27 12.43
C GLY A 441 1.36 12.70 13.44
N GLY A 442 0.58 11.68 13.08
CA GLY A 442 -0.45 11.07 13.90
C GLY A 442 0.04 10.25 15.10
N GLY A 443 1.17 9.56 14.95
CA GLY A 443 1.72 8.72 16.02
C GLY A 443 1.16 7.30 16.00
N SER A 444 1.04 6.71 17.18
CA SER A 444 0.44 5.40 17.43
C SER A 444 -0.16 5.35 18.84
N ALA A 445 -1.03 4.37 19.06
CA ALA A 445 -1.63 4.11 20.36
C ALA A 445 -1.89 2.61 20.54
N LEU A 446 -1.72 2.15 21.78
CA LEU A 446 -2.30 0.91 22.27
C LEU A 446 -3.54 1.30 23.09
N ILE A 447 -4.69 0.77 22.69
CA ILE A 447 -5.99 1.09 23.28
C ILE A 447 -6.61 -0.19 23.82
N GLU A 448 -7.13 -0.11 25.04
CA GLU A 448 -7.86 -1.17 25.73
C GLU A 448 -9.35 -0.82 25.78
N ILE A 449 -10.22 -1.81 25.53
CA ILE A 449 -11.67 -1.66 25.65
C ILE A 449 -12.13 -2.38 26.91
N GLU A 450 -12.79 -1.65 27.79
CA GLU A 450 -13.33 -2.18 29.04
C GLU A 450 -14.84 -1.96 29.11
N ALA A 451 -15.52 -2.76 29.94
CA ALA A 451 -16.89 -2.47 30.31
C ALA A 451 -16.92 -1.16 31.12
N ALA A 452 -17.90 -0.28 30.82
CA ALA A 452 -17.99 1.00 31.52
C ALA A 452 -18.22 0.79 33.03
N PRO A 453 -17.66 1.64 33.91
CA PRO A 453 -17.89 1.56 35.37
C PRO A 453 -19.36 1.68 35.78
N SER A 454 -20.20 2.29 34.93
CA SER A 454 -21.65 2.35 35.08
C SER A 454 -22.34 0.98 34.99
N GLY A 455 -21.67 -0.02 34.42
CA GLY A 455 -22.24 -1.32 34.07
C GLY A 455 -23.00 -1.34 32.73
N GLU A 456 -23.08 -0.20 32.04
CA GLU A 456 -23.74 -0.05 30.74
C GLU A 456 -22.77 0.53 29.71
N GLY A 457 -22.53 -0.23 28.63
CA GLY A 457 -21.65 0.16 27.53
C GLY A 457 -20.17 -0.14 27.76
N PHE A 458 -19.32 0.47 26.92
CA PHE A 458 -17.88 0.24 26.90
C PHE A 458 -17.13 1.57 26.90
N VAL A 459 -15.89 1.55 27.40
CA VAL A 459 -14.97 2.68 27.35
C VAL A 459 -13.70 2.23 26.63
N ALA A 460 -13.16 3.11 25.79
CA ALA A 460 -11.87 2.94 25.14
C ALA A 460 -10.82 3.79 25.87
N GLU A 461 -9.84 3.14 26.49
CA GLU A 461 -8.79 3.81 27.25
C GLU A 461 -7.43 3.60 26.59
N ASP A 462 -6.63 4.67 26.53
CA ASP A 462 -5.26 4.56 26.05
C ASP A 462 -4.41 3.88 27.12
N VAL A 463 -3.83 2.72 26.81
CA VAL A 463 -2.73 2.15 27.59
C VAL A 463 -1.50 3.04 27.44
N TRP A 464 -1.21 3.44 26.19
CA TRP A 464 -0.26 4.49 25.86
C TRP A 464 -0.57 5.13 24.51
N ARG A 465 -0.08 6.37 24.32
CA ARG A 465 0.01 7.05 23.02
C ARG A 465 1.43 7.55 22.78
N SER A 466 1.90 7.47 21.54
CA SER A 466 3.26 7.87 21.17
C SER A 466 3.31 8.56 19.82
N ASN A 467 4.06 9.65 19.72
CA ASN A 467 4.41 10.30 18.44
C ASN A 467 5.77 9.85 17.88
N ARG A 468 6.42 8.86 18.52
CA ARG A 468 7.80 8.45 18.21
C ARG A 468 7.90 7.09 17.55
N VAL A 469 6.93 6.21 17.76
CA VAL A 469 6.99 4.81 17.33
C VAL A 469 5.76 4.43 16.51
N MET A 470 5.86 3.36 15.72
CA MET A 470 4.76 2.76 14.96
C MET A 470 3.89 3.77 14.19
N LYS A 471 4.54 4.78 13.59
CA LYS A 471 3.88 5.78 12.72
C LYS A 471 3.58 5.14 11.36
N THR A 472 2.66 4.18 11.35
CA THR A 472 2.35 3.38 10.17
C THR A 472 1.61 4.24 9.16
N LYS A 473 2.22 4.44 8.00
CA LYS A 473 1.68 5.25 6.90
C LYS A 473 1.45 4.32 5.72
N PHE A 474 0.18 4.11 5.40
CA PHE A 474 -0.29 3.13 4.41
C PHE A 474 0.03 1.66 4.74
N ASN A 475 0.55 1.38 5.94
CA ASN A 475 0.91 0.04 6.39
C ASN A 475 0.34 -0.26 7.79
N HIS A 476 0.64 -1.46 8.30
CA HIS A 476 0.18 -1.96 9.60
C HIS A 476 1.34 -2.62 10.34
N ALA A 477 1.19 -2.78 11.65
CA ALA A 477 2.10 -3.61 12.44
C ALA A 477 1.66 -5.09 12.39
N VAL A 478 2.62 -5.98 12.57
CA VAL A 478 2.40 -7.40 12.87
C VAL A 478 2.90 -7.68 14.28
N ILE A 479 2.21 -8.55 15.01
CA ILE A 479 2.48 -8.78 16.43
C ILE A 479 2.84 -10.24 16.67
N ARG A 480 3.89 -10.46 17.46
CA ARG A 480 4.31 -11.77 17.94
C ARG A 480 4.92 -11.65 19.32
N ASP A 481 4.50 -12.52 20.24
CA ASP A 481 5.11 -12.70 21.56
C ASP A 481 5.31 -11.38 22.34
N GLY A 482 4.30 -10.49 22.31
CA GLY A 482 4.35 -9.18 23.00
C GLY A 482 5.17 -8.10 22.29
N VAL A 483 5.60 -8.35 21.05
CA VAL A 483 6.41 -7.42 20.25
C VAL A 483 5.66 -7.05 18.97
N ALA A 484 5.55 -5.75 18.69
CA ALA A 484 5.06 -5.25 17.41
C ALA A 484 6.23 -4.97 16.47
N TYR A 485 6.12 -5.43 15.24
CA TYR A 485 7.01 -5.10 14.13
C TYR A 485 6.23 -4.32 13.09
N GLY A 486 6.79 -3.22 12.59
CA GLY A 486 6.06 -2.35 11.67
C GLY A 486 6.96 -1.30 11.04
N ILE A 487 6.52 -0.71 9.94
CA ILE A 487 7.26 0.36 9.28
C ILE A 487 6.78 1.71 9.81
N SER A 488 7.58 2.28 10.71
CA SER A 488 7.35 3.56 11.34
C SER A 488 7.98 4.67 10.51
N ASN A 489 7.14 5.49 9.88
CA ASN A 489 7.58 6.63 9.08
C ASN A 489 8.60 6.29 7.98
N GLY A 490 8.66 5.03 7.53
CA GLY A 490 9.61 4.56 6.51
C GLY A 490 10.76 3.70 7.02
N ALA A 491 10.96 3.55 8.34
CA ALA A 491 11.94 2.63 8.90
C ALA A 491 11.23 1.43 9.53
N LEU A 492 11.69 0.21 9.24
CA LEU A 492 11.24 -0.97 9.98
C LEU A 492 11.66 -0.84 11.45
N GLN A 493 10.74 -1.12 12.36
CA GLN A 493 10.92 -0.94 13.80
C GLN A 493 10.37 -2.17 14.54
N ALA A 494 10.95 -2.49 15.70
CA ALA A 494 10.31 -3.31 16.72
C ALA A 494 10.02 -2.48 17.99
N ILE A 495 8.87 -2.73 18.60
CA ILE A 495 8.51 -2.19 19.92
C ILE A 495 8.01 -3.28 20.85
N GLU A 496 8.24 -3.11 22.15
CA GLU A 496 7.51 -3.85 23.18
C GLU A 496 6.09 -3.30 23.29
N ILE A 497 5.07 -4.17 23.21
CA ILE A 497 3.66 -3.76 23.15
C ILE A 497 3.23 -3.06 24.45
N GLU A 498 3.59 -3.61 25.61
CA GLU A 498 3.08 -3.11 26.90
C GLU A 498 3.56 -1.69 27.21
N THR A 499 4.79 -1.36 26.84
CA THR A 499 5.43 -0.08 27.18
C THR A 499 5.43 0.92 26.03
N GLY A 500 5.34 0.44 24.78
CA GLY A 500 5.57 1.25 23.58
C GLY A 500 7.06 1.58 23.35
N ASP A 501 7.98 0.95 24.11
CA ASP A 501 9.40 1.21 23.99
C ASP A 501 9.98 0.60 22.73
N ARG A 502 10.83 1.39 22.06
CA ARG A 502 11.54 0.96 20.86
C ARG A 502 12.66 0.00 21.23
N LEU A 503 12.57 -1.22 20.72
CA LEU A 503 13.61 -2.24 20.85
C LEU A 503 14.72 -2.00 19.83
N TRP A 504 14.36 -1.84 18.56
CA TRP A 504 15.29 -1.46 17.50
C TRP A 504 14.59 -0.69 16.37
N GLU A 505 15.38 -0.02 15.54
CA GLU A 505 14.93 0.66 14.31
C GLU A 505 15.98 0.45 13.21
N GLN A 506 15.49 0.15 12.01
CA GLN A 506 16.29 -0.01 10.80
C GLN A 506 17.10 1.26 10.49
N SER A 507 18.31 1.07 9.97
CA SER A 507 19.24 2.16 9.65
C SER A 507 18.67 3.15 8.63
N ARG A 508 19.02 4.43 8.79
CA ARG A 508 18.66 5.50 7.84
C ARG A 508 19.16 5.28 6.41
N ARG A 509 20.16 4.42 6.21
CA ARG A 509 20.74 4.13 4.89
C ARG A 509 19.99 3.06 4.10
N SER A 510 19.16 2.28 4.76
CA SER A 510 18.49 1.09 4.21
C SER A 510 17.04 1.07 4.65
N ARG A 511 16.37 2.23 4.60
CA ARG A 511 14.98 2.38 5.03
C ARG A 511 14.06 1.72 4.01
N SER A 512 13.08 0.96 4.50
CA SER A 512 12.09 0.31 3.64
C SER A 512 11.06 1.26 3.00
N GLY A 513 11.08 2.55 3.36
CA GLY A 513 10.15 3.55 2.80
C GLY A 513 8.70 3.24 3.19
N GLN A 514 7.71 3.73 2.44
CA GLN A 514 6.30 3.36 2.65
C GLN A 514 5.96 1.96 2.13
N GLY A 515 6.77 0.98 2.51
CA GLY A 515 6.58 -0.43 2.20
C GLY A 515 5.53 -1.12 3.08
N GLN A 516 5.49 -2.44 3.02
CA GLN A 516 4.53 -3.30 3.72
C GLN A 516 5.25 -4.43 4.46
N VAL A 517 4.61 -4.97 5.50
CA VAL A 517 5.14 -6.09 6.29
C VAL A 517 4.07 -7.15 6.54
N ILE A 518 4.46 -8.41 6.40
CA ILE A 518 3.73 -9.58 6.94
C ILE A 518 4.71 -10.42 7.76
N LEU A 519 4.20 -11.27 8.64
CA LEU A 519 4.97 -12.18 9.48
C LEU A 519 4.63 -13.63 9.14
N ALA A 520 5.64 -14.46 8.91
CA ALA A 520 5.49 -15.91 8.77
C ALA A 520 6.37 -16.60 9.82
N GLY A 521 5.75 -17.09 10.89
CA GLY A 521 6.39 -17.65 12.06
C GLY A 521 7.40 -16.69 12.68
N ASP A 522 8.68 -16.93 12.42
CA ASP A 522 9.81 -16.16 12.94
C ASP A 522 10.45 -15.20 11.95
N THR A 523 9.84 -15.02 10.77
CA THR A 523 10.42 -14.24 9.68
C THR A 523 9.43 -13.17 9.22
N LEU A 524 9.85 -11.92 9.27
CA LEU A 524 9.17 -10.81 8.61
C LEU A 524 9.46 -10.86 7.12
N ILE A 525 8.42 -10.70 6.30
CA ILE A 525 8.53 -10.46 4.86
C ILE A 525 8.21 -8.98 4.66
N VAL A 526 9.21 -8.21 4.25
CA VAL A 526 9.12 -6.76 4.11
C VAL A 526 9.23 -6.40 2.64
N GLN A 527 8.16 -5.88 2.05
CA GLN A 527 8.15 -5.37 0.69
C GLN A 527 8.43 -3.86 0.75
N GLU A 528 9.60 -3.43 0.29
CA GLU A 528 10.00 -2.02 0.34
C GLU A 528 9.30 -1.18 -0.71
N GLU A 529 9.27 0.13 -0.47
CA GLU A 529 8.58 1.09 -1.34
C GLU A 529 9.09 1.09 -2.80
N MET A 530 10.34 0.71 -3.02
CA MET A 530 10.95 0.66 -4.35
C MET A 530 10.91 -0.72 -5.00
N GLY A 531 10.32 -1.72 -4.32
CA GLY A 531 10.02 -3.03 -4.90
C GLY A 531 10.92 -4.19 -4.46
N ASP A 532 11.99 -3.92 -3.69
CA ASP A 532 12.76 -4.96 -3.03
C ASP A 532 11.90 -5.75 -2.03
N VAL A 533 12.19 -7.03 -1.85
CA VAL A 533 11.60 -7.86 -0.80
C VAL A 533 12.70 -8.36 0.12
N LEU A 534 12.53 -8.16 1.42
CA LEU A 534 13.47 -8.62 2.44
C LEU A 534 12.83 -9.72 3.26
N LEU A 535 13.63 -10.72 3.61
CA LEU A 535 13.37 -11.60 4.74
C LEU A 535 14.16 -11.04 5.93
N VAL A 536 13.49 -10.77 7.04
CA VAL A 536 14.11 -10.21 8.25
C VAL A 536 13.71 -11.09 9.43
N ALA A 537 14.65 -11.40 10.33
CA ALA A 537 14.32 -12.14 11.54
C ALA A 537 13.34 -11.33 12.41
N ALA A 538 12.27 -11.97 12.90
CA ALA A 538 11.39 -11.41 13.93
C ALA A 538 12.05 -11.57 15.31
N ASP A 539 13.23 -10.96 15.46
CA ASP A 539 14.07 -10.99 16.65
C ASP A 539 13.89 -9.67 17.41
N PRO A 540 13.47 -9.68 18.68
CA PRO A 540 13.29 -8.45 19.45
C PRO A 540 14.62 -7.77 19.83
N ALA A 541 15.74 -8.49 19.81
CA ALA A 541 17.02 -7.95 20.28
C ALA A 541 17.70 -7.05 19.24
N GLU A 542 17.53 -7.35 17.95
CA GLU A 542 18.21 -6.63 16.87
C GLU A 542 17.48 -6.73 15.53
N TYR A 543 17.71 -5.73 14.67
CA TYR A 543 17.37 -5.83 13.25
C TYR A 543 18.38 -6.73 12.55
N ARG A 544 17.92 -7.87 12.00
CA ARG A 544 18.75 -8.80 11.21
C ARG A 544 18.10 -9.16 9.89
N GLU A 545 18.58 -8.55 8.81
CA GLU A 545 18.26 -8.93 7.42
C GLU A 545 18.84 -10.31 7.12
N LEU A 546 18.00 -11.23 6.66
CA LEU A 546 18.35 -12.61 6.32
C LEU A 546 18.62 -12.75 4.82
N LEU A 547 17.81 -12.10 4.00
CA LEU A 547 17.90 -12.13 2.53
C LEU A 547 17.24 -10.91 1.93
N ARG A 548 17.70 -10.49 0.76
CA ARG A 548 17.09 -9.45 -0.07
C ARG A 548 16.92 -9.94 -1.51
N ILE A 549 15.75 -9.68 -2.06
CA ILE A 549 15.33 -10.03 -3.42
C ILE A 549 15.05 -8.73 -4.17
N ASP A 550 15.76 -8.50 -5.27
CA ASP A 550 15.41 -7.45 -6.25
C ASP A 550 14.21 -7.96 -7.07
N ALA A 551 13.00 -7.63 -6.60
CA ALA A 551 11.77 -8.16 -7.18
C ALA A 551 11.14 -7.17 -8.17
N LEU A 552 10.62 -6.05 -7.68
CA LEU A 552 9.75 -5.18 -8.48
C LEU A 552 10.44 -3.86 -8.86
N GLN A 553 10.12 -3.33 -10.05
CA GLN A 553 10.82 -2.18 -10.64
C GLN A 553 9.94 -0.93 -10.76
N HIS A 554 9.27 -0.53 -9.68
CA HIS A 554 8.48 0.71 -9.56
C HIS A 554 8.07 0.96 -8.11
N LYS A 555 7.43 2.11 -7.84
CA LYS A 555 6.82 2.39 -6.54
C LYS A 555 5.83 1.30 -6.16
N THR A 556 5.91 0.85 -4.91
CA THR A 556 5.28 -0.36 -4.42
C THR A 556 4.69 -0.10 -3.04
N TRP A 557 3.35 -0.04 -2.95
CA TRP A 557 2.63 0.12 -1.68
C TRP A 557 1.69 -1.05 -1.39
N ASN A 558 1.72 -2.09 -2.24
CA ASN A 558 0.88 -3.27 -2.14
C ASN A 558 1.38 -4.19 -1.04
N VAL A 559 0.46 -4.76 -0.26
CA VAL A 559 0.79 -5.79 0.74
C VAL A 559 1.18 -7.09 0.00
N PRO A 560 2.28 -7.77 0.37
CA PRO A 560 2.60 -9.08 -0.19
C PRO A 560 1.57 -10.14 0.22
N SER A 561 1.40 -11.18 -0.59
CA SER A 561 0.54 -12.32 -0.29
C SER A 561 1.35 -13.60 -0.21
N LEU A 562 1.14 -14.40 0.84
CA LEU A 562 1.86 -15.66 1.03
C LEU A 562 0.87 -16.83 1.04
N ALA A 563 0.80 -17.54 -0.09
CA ALA A 563 -0.02 -18.74 -0.26
C ALA A 563 0.87 -19.98 -0.19
N GLY A 564 0.94 -20.59 0.99
CA GLY A 564 1.89 -21.66 1.27
C GLY A 564 3.31 -21.11 1.17
N ASN A 565 4.19 -21.78 0.43
CA ASN A 565 5.52 -21.26 0.13
C ASN A 565 5.58 -20.37 -1.11
N VAL A 566 4.45 -19.98 -1.70
CA VAL A 566 4.41 -19.07 -2.85
C VAL A 566 4.15 -17.64 -2.37
N LEU A 567 5.14 -16.77 -2.56
CA LEU A 567 5.09 -15.35 -2.27
C LEU A 567 4.73 -14.58 -3.54
N LEU A 568 3.57 -13.92 -3.54
CA LEU A 568 3.11 -13.04 -4.62
C LEU A 568 3.33 -11.59 -4.23
N VAL A 569 3.94 -10.83 -5.14
CA VAL A 569 4.19 -9.40 -4.97
C VAL A 569 3.79 -8.66 -6.23
N ARG A 570 3.28 -7.44 -6.07
CA ARG A 570 2.99 -6.56 -7.21
C ARG A 570 3.19 -5.09 -6.88
N ASN A 571 3.24 -4.29 -7.93
CA ASN A 571 3.12 -2.85 -7.90
C ASN A 571 2.13 -2.37 -8.97
N ALA A 572 2.20 -1.08 -9.34
CA ALA A 572 1.32 -0.48 -10.33
C ALA A 572 1.62 -0.86 -11.80
N VAL A 573 2.66 -1.64 -12.08
CA VAL A 573 3.06 -2.00 -13.47
C VAL A 573 3.55 -3.44 -13.64
N GLN A 574 3.98 -4.10 -12.56
CA GLN A 574 4.59 -5.42 -12.56
C GLN A 574 4.06 -6.28 -11.41
N ALA A 575 3.90 -7.57 -11.66
CA ALA A 575 3.61 -8.58 -10.64
C ALA A 575 4.54 -9.79 -10.80
N MET A 576 4.91 -10.42 -9.70
CA MET A 576 5.76 -11.60 -9.66
C MET A 576 5.28 -12.60 -8.62
N ALA A 577 5.55 -13.88 -8.84
CA ALA A 577 5.47 -14.90 -7.81
C ALA A 577 6.79 -15.66 -7.67
N PHE A 578 7.14 -15.92 -6.41
CA PHE A 578 8.32 -16.65 -6.01
C PHE A 578 7.90 -17.89 -5.22
N ARG A 579 8.42 -19.05 -5.57
CA ARG A 579 8.35 -20.24 -4.72
C ARG A 579 9.58 -20.27 -3.83
N LEU A 580 9.34 -20.11 -2.52
CA LEU A 580 10.34 -20.23 -1.48
C LEU A 580 10.64 -21.71 -1.21
N PRO A 581 11.87 -22.07 -0.76
CA PRO A 581 12.22 -23.45 -0.43
C PRO A 581 11.21 -24.04 0.57
N PRO A 582 10.66 -25.23 0.34
CA PRO A 582 9.74 -25.85 1.31
C PRO A 582 10.45 -26.12 2.65
N LYS A 583 9.66 -26.18 3.72
CA LYS A 583 10.15 -26.54 5.06
C LYS A 583 10.33 -28.04 5.21
#